data_AF-A0A970JXF0-F1
#
_entry.id   AF-A0A970JXF0-F1
#
_cell.length_a   1.000
_cell.length_b   1.000
_cell.length_c   1.000
_cell.angle_alpha   90.00
_cell.angle_beta   90.00
_cell.angle_gamma   90.00
#
_symmetry.space_group_name_H-M   'P 1'
#
loop_
_entity.id
_entity.type
_entity.pdbx_description
1 polymer ?
#
loop_
_entity_poly.entity_id
_entity_poly.type
_entity_poly.pdbx_seq_one_letter_code
_entity_poly.pdbx_strand_id
1 'polypeptide(L)' 'SEDLINVGAYVKGSNPEIDRAIELNPSINDYLTQRVNESFNFEDTIKLLEKAVTISAE' A
#
# COMPACT_ATOMS: atom_id res chain seq x y z
N SER A 1 10.54 -10.68 5.46
CA SER A 1 10.32 -11.36 4.17
C SER A 1 8.85 -11.51 3.96
N GLU A 2 8.34 -11.21 2.76
CA GLU A 2 6.96 -11.50 2.34
C GLU A 2 6.62 -12.99 2.57
N ASP A 3 7.61 -13.86 2.36
CA ASP A 3 7.48 -15.31 2.59
C ASP A 3 6.96 -15.64 3.99
N LEU A 4 7.38 -14.90 5.02
CA LEU A 4 6.95 -15.13 6.40
C LEU A 4 5.47 -14.77 6.60
N ILE A 5 4.96 -13.80 5.84
CA ILE A 5 3.55 -13.42 5.85
C ILE A 5 2.74 -14.47 5.09
N ASN A 6 3.19 -14.86 3.89
CA ASN A 6 2.51 -15.82 3.01
C ASN A 6 2.43 -17.24 3.59
N VAL A 7 3.44 -17.68 4.35
CA VAL A 7 3.43 -19.00 5.04
C VAL A 7 2.69 -18.97 6.39
N GLY A 8 2.09 -17.84 6.77
CA GLY A 8 1.36 -17.68 8.03
C GLY A 8 2.26 -17.67 9.28
N ALA A 9 3.57 -17.50 9.11
CA ALA A 9 4.52 -17.40 10.21
C ALA A 9 4.59 -15.98 10.82
N TYR A 10 3.92 -15.00 10.22
CA TYR A 10 3.79 -13.65 10.76
C TYR A 10 2.57 -13.52 11.66
N VAL A 11 2.79 -13.00 12.87
CA VAL A 11 1.73 -12.71 13.84
C VAL A 11 1.43 -11.22 13.84
N LYS A 12 0.18 -10.86 13.55
CA LYS A 12 -0.30 -9.47 13.63
C LYS A 12 -0.06 -8.90 15.03
N GLY A 13 0.51 -7.70 15.13
CA GLY A 13 0.86 -7.05 16.40
C GLY A 13 2.28 -7.38 16.91
N SER A 14 3.02 -8.25 16.23
CA SER A 14 4.42 -8.55 16.59
C SER A 14 5.39 -7.45 16.17
N ASN A 15 5.09 -6.74 15.07
CA ASN A 15 5.89 -5.62 14.61
C ASN A 15 4.96 -4.54 14.01
N PRO A 16 4.82 -3.37 14.66
CA PRO A 16 3.94 -2.30 14.18
C PRO A 16 4.35 -1.75 12.79
N GLU A 17 5.63 -1.85 12.41
CA GLU A 17 6.08 -1.44 11.07
C GLU A 17 5.62 -2.42 9.99
N ILE A 18 5.66 -3.73 10.28
CA ILE A 18 5.19 -4.76 9.35
C ILE A 18 3.66 -4.72 9.26
N ASP A 19 2.95 -4.53 10.37
CA ASP A 19 1.50 -4.36 10.36
C ASP A 19 1.09 -3.16 9.49
N ARG A 20 1.77 -2.03 9.66
CA ARG A 20 1.54 -0.83 8.85
C ARG A 20 1.86 -1.06 7.37
N ALA A 21 2.94 -1.78 7.08
CA ALA A 21 3.30 -2.13 5.71
C ALA A 21 2.24 -3.04 5.08
N ILE A 22 1.73 -4.04 5.81
CA ILE A 22 0.65 -4.93 5.35
C ILE A 22 -0.63 -4.14 5.07
N GLU A 23 -0.97 -3.19 5.93
CA GLU A 23 -2.16 -2.35 5.78
C GLU A 23 -2.07 -1.40 4.56
N LEU A 24 -0.89 -0.83 4.32
CA LEU A 24 -0.65 0.08 3.20
C LEU A 24 -0.38 -0.63 1.86
N ASN A 25 0.06 -1.90 1.89
CA ASN A 25 0.47 -2.64 0.70
C ASN A 25 -0.59 -2.64 -0.43
N PRO A 26 -1.89 -2.85 -0.17
CA PRO A 26 -2.91 -2.82 -1.22
C PRO A 26 -3.02 -1.44 -1.88
N SER A 27 -3.06 -0.38 -1.07
CA SER A 27 -3.21 1.01 -1.56
C SER A 27 -2.00 1.46 -2.39
N ILE A 28 -0.80 1.05 -1.97
CA ILE A 28 0.45 1.31 -2.71
C ILE A 28 0.47 0.53 -4.03
N ASN A 29 0.08 -0.75 -4.02
CA ASN A 29 0.02 -1.54 -5.25
C ASN A 29 -0.98 -0.99 -6.25
N ASP A 30 -2.15 -0.53 -5.77
CA ASP A 30 -3.15 0.12 -6.63
C ASP A 30 -2.61 1.43 -7.23
N TYR A 31 -1.82 2.21 -6.49
CA TYR A 31 -1.17 3.41 -7.02
C TYR A 31 -0.07 3.09 -8.06
N LEU A 32 0.72 2.04 -7.83
CA LEU A 32 1.80 1.64 -8.73
C LEU A 32 1.29 0.94 -10.01
N THR A 33 0.05 0.45 -10.00
CA THR A 33 -0.56 -0.24 -11.12
C THR A 33 -1.46 0.71 -11.90
N GLN A 34 -1.25 0.83 -13.22
CA GLN A 34 -2.01 1.72 -14.08
C GLN A 34 -2.42 1.00 -15.35
N ARG A 35 -3.65 1.22 -15.84
CA ARG A 35 -4.07 0.67 -17.14
C ARG A 35 -3.39 1.44 -18.27
N VAL A 36 -3.16 0.74 -19.39
CA VAL A 36 -2.55 1.31 -20.60
C VAL A 36 -3.30 2.51 -21.18
N ASN A 37 -4.59 2.64 -20.91
CA ASN A 37 -5.45 3.73 -21.37
C ASN A 37 -5.72 4.80 -20.31
N GLU A 38 -5.14 4.67 -19.11
CA GLU A 38 -5.20 5.69 -18.07
C GLU A 38 -4.00 6.62 -18.20
N SER A 39 -4.20 7.90 -17.91
CA SER A 39 -3.14 8.90 -17.88
C SER A 39 -3.43 9.87 -16.75
N PHE A 40 -2.43 10.15 -15.93
CA PHE A 40 -2.50 11.11 -14.85
C PHE A 40 -1.54 12.26 -15.15
N ASN A 41 -1.98 13.49 -14.87
CA ASN A 41 -1.05 14.61 -14.83
C ASN A 41 -0.27 14.57 -13.51
N PHE A 42 0.76 15.39 -13.41
CA PHE A 42 1.63 15.41 -12.23
C PHE A 42 0.86 15.71 -10.93
N GLU A 43 -0.08 16.66 -10.95
CA GLU A 43 -0.85 17.02 -9.75
C GLU A 43 -1.75 15.87 -9.28
N ASP A 44 -2.37 15.15 -10.21
CA ASP A 44 -3.20 13.99 -9.89
C ASP A 44 -2.36 12.83 -9.36
N THR A 45 -1.16 12.62 -9.91
CA THR A 45 -0.20 11.64 -9.39
C THR A 45 0.18 11.93 -7.94
N ILE A 46 0.43 13.21 -7.59
CA ILE A 46 0.74 13.60 -6.21
C ILE A 46 -0.43 13.34 -5.27
N LYS A 47 -1.67 13.66 -5.67
CA LYS A 47 -2.86 13.37 -4.86
C LYS A 47 -3.06 11.87 -4.65
N LEU A 48 -2.81 11.06 -5.69
CA LEU A 48 -2.88 9.61 -5.60
C LEU A 48 -1.80 9.05 -4.66
N LEU A 49 -0.58 9.60 -4.69
CA LEU A 49 0.49 9.24 -3.78
C LEU A 49 0.12 9.54 -2.31
N GLU A 50 -0.40 10.75 -2.04
CA GLU A 50 -0.84 11.14 -0.69
C GLU A 50 -1.93 10.19 -0.17
N LYS A 51 -2.87 9.82 -1.04
CA LYS A 51 -3.91 8.83 -0.72
C LYS A 51 -3.33 7.43 -0.50
N ALA A 52 -2.30 7.03 -1.24
CA ALA A 52 -1.69 5.71 -1.15
C ALA A 52 -0.95 5.47 0.17
N VAL A 53 -0.35 6.53 0.75
CA VAL A 53 0.46 6.44 1.98
C VAL A 53 -0.28 6.83 3.26
N THR A 54 -1.51 7.35 3.13
CA THR A 54 -2.33 7.76 4.27
C THR A 54 -3.26 6.63 4.68
N ILE A 55 -3.14 6.17 5.93
CA ILE A 55 -4.10 5.26 6.54
C ILE A 55 -5.30 6.11 6.97
N SER A 56 -6.37 6.10 6.18
CA SER A 56 -7.62 6.75 6.55
C SER A 56 -8.20 6.04 7.77
N ALA A 57 -8.01 6.62 8.95
CA ALA A 57 -8.84 6.34 10.10
C ALA A 57 -10.21 7.00 9.87
N GLU A 58 -11.23 6.19 9.60
CA GLU A 58 -12.62 6.57 9.85
C GLU A 58 -12.96 6.38 11.33
#